data_AF-A0A967VSL0-F1
#
_entry.id   AF-A0A967VSL0-F1
#
_cell.length_a   1.000
_cell.length_b   1.000
_cell.length_c   1.000
_cell.angle_alpha   90.00
_cell.angle_beta   90.00
_cell.angle_gamma   90.00
#
_symmetry.space_group_name_H-M   'P 1'
#
loop_
_entity.id
_entity.type
_entity.pdbx_description
1 polymer ?
#
loop_
_entity_poly.entity_id
_entity_poly.type
_entity_poly.pdbx_seq_one_letter_code
_entity_poly.pdbx_strand_id
1 'polypeptide(L)'
;MKTDRAGGRWARWLASGLLALSAGCGDGDGVAGPTVDLDLVAGLYEIQTLTFDPQGSAPAADVLSALEAAGTSPTLNIGRTGNFQLFFRDPVSGDIRTVDGDVEGTAEGVELAFATRADAALFLFPQRLPLAFDGEAGTLFYSGPAEVNRARLQLLFPELYADEQLFDPTPGVLTAGFQRLEEASGG
;
A
#
# COMPACT_ATOMS: atom_id res chain seq x y z
N MET A 1 -24.87 -38.81 33.33
CA MET A 1 -24.77 -37.42 32.80
C MET A 1 -23.33 -36.99 33.05
N LYS A 2 -22.44 -36.69 32.11
CA LYS A 2 -22.45 -36.36 30.67
C LYS A 2 -20.95 -36.54 30.24
N THR A 3 -20.58 -37.53 29.42
CA THR A 3 -20.05 -37.40 28.03
C THR A 3 -19.59 -35.96 27.65
N ASP A 4 -18.51 -35.67 26.92
CA ASP A 4 -17.63 -36.42 26.01
C ASP A 4 -16.34 -35.60 25.73
N ARG A 5 -15.46 -36.18 24.89
CA ARG A 5 -14.08 -35.86 24.50
C ARG A 5 -13.81 -34.54 23.74
N ALA A 6 -12.56 -34.08 23.81
CA ALA A 6 -11.67 -33.75 22.65
C ALA A 6 -10.22 -33.54 23.19
N GLY A 7 -9.11 -34.09 22.69
CA GLY A 7 -8.85 -34.88 21.49
C GLY A 7 -8.05 -34.10 20.44
N GLY A 8 -6.71 -34.23 20.42
CA GLY A 8 -5.82 -33.85 19.29
C GLY A 8 -4.58 -33.07 19.75
N ARG A 9 -3.42 -33.67 20.09
CA ARG A 9 -2.46 -34.46 19.27
C ARG A 9 -1.99 -33.71 18.00
N TRP A 10 -1.03 -32.79 18.16
CA TRP A 10 -0.18 -32.36 17.04
C TRP A 10 1.14 -33.12 17.15
N ALA A 11 1.20 -34.23 16.41
CA ALA A 11 2.36 -35.09 16.32
C ALA A 11 3.42 -34.48 15.40
N ARG A 12 4.65 -34.37 15.93
CA ARG A 12 5.91 -34.33 15.18
C ARG A 12 6.03 -35.58 14.32
N TRP A 13 6.43 -35.43 13.05
CA TRP A 13 7.07 -36.39 12.12
C TRP A 13 7.26 -35.61 10.79
N LEU A 14 8.34 -35.61 10.00
CA LEU A 14 9.53 -36.46 9.79
C LEU A 14 10.60 -35.55 9.12
N ALA A 15 11.85 -35.59 9.55
CA ALA A 15 12.95 -36.40 9.00
C ALA A 15 13.53 -35.91 7.66
N SER A 16 14.79 -35.49 7.79
CA SER A 16 15.90 -35.46 6.84
C SER A 16 15.67 -36.07 5.44
N GLY A 17 15.80 -35.21 4.43
CA GLY A 17 16.10 -35.58 3.05
C GLY A 17 17.46 -35.00 2.65
N LEU A 18 18.30 -35.88 2.11
CA LEU A 18 19.71 -35.74 1.76
C LEU A 18 19.96 -34.73 0.61
N LEU A 19 21.15 -34.12 0.63
CA LEU A 19 21.75 -33.32 -0.46
C LEU A 19 21.69 -34.03 -1.83
N ALA A 20 21.29 -33.30 -2.86
CA ALA A 20 21.68 -33.56 -4.25
C ALA A 20 22.18 -32.27 -4.90
N LEU A 21 23.50 -32.16 -5.04
CA LEU A 21 24.13 -31.24 -5.98
C LEU A 21 23.69 -31.62 -7.39
N SER A 22 22.99 -30.72 -8.07
CA SER A 22 23.01 -30.66 -9.53
C SER A 22 23.58 -29.30 -9.93
N ALA A 23 24.88 -29.30 -10.22
CA ALA A 23 25.52 -28.25 -10.99
C ALA A 23 24.98 -28.36 -12.43
N GLY A 24 23.85 -27.72 -12.68
CA GLY A 24 23.36 -27.43 -14.03
C GLY A 24 23.83 -26.04 -14.42
N CYS A 25 24.91 -25.96 -15.20
CA CYS A 25 25.11 -24.83 -16.10
C CYS A 25 23.99 -24.87 -17.13
N GLY A 26 23.10 -23.88 -17.10
CA GLY A 26 22.00 -23.75 -18.05
C GLY A 26 21.42 -22.35 -17.95
N ASP A 27 21.57 -21.60 -19.02
CA ASP A 27 21.22 -20.22 -19.26
C ASP A 27 19.98 -19.69 -18.53
N GLY A 28 20.16 -18.59 -17.81
CA GLY A 28 19.44 -17.35 -18.08
C GLY A 28 17.93 -17.37 -18.25
N ASP A 29 17.17 -18.14 -17.48
CA ASP A 29 15.73 -17.93 -17.33
C ASP A 29 15.45 -17.65 -15.85
N GLY A 30 15.46 -16.37 -15.51
CA GLY A 30 14.95 -15.90 -14.23
C GLY A 30 13.50 -16.31 -14.15
N VAL A 31 13.21 -17.40 -13.44
CA VAL A 31 11.86 -17.76 -13.02
C VAL A 31 11.42 -16.64 -12.08
N ALA A 32 10.85 -15.57 -12.63
CA ALA A 32 10.02 -14.67 -11.87
C ALA A 32 8.99 -15.56 -11.17
N GLY A 33 8.98 -15.55 -9.84
CA GLY A 33 7.98 -16.29 -9.07
C GLY A 33 6.57 -15.90 -9.51
N PRO A 34 5.54 -16.69 -9.17
CA PRO A 34 4.17 -16.34 -9.53
C PRO A 34 3.84 -14.94 -9.01
N THR A 35 3.63 -14.00 -9.92
CA THR A 35 3.14 -12.66 -9.61
C THR A 35 1.63 -12.64 -9.70
N VAL A 36 0.99 -11.77 -8.92
CA VAL A 36 -0.44 -11.51 -9.03
C VAL A 36 -0.73 -10.91 -10.39
N ASP A 37 -1.74 -11.45 -11.06
CA ASP A 37 -2.21 -10.97 -12.35
C ASP A 37 -2.90 -9.60 -12.18
N LEU A 38 -2.52 -8.62 -13.02
CA LEU A 38 -3.12 -7.30 -13.00
C LEU A 38 -4.61 -7.32 -13.35
N ASP A 39 -5.09 -8.33 -14.10
CA ASP A 39 -6.52 -8.49 -14.35
C ASP A 39 -7.34 -8.74 -13.07
N LEU A 40 -6.72 -9.33 -12.03
CA LEU A 40 -7.37 -9.56 -10.75
C LEU A 40 -7.41 -8.31 -9.89
N VAL A 41 -6.44 -7.40 -10.06
CA VAL A 41 -6.26 -6.20 -9.24
C VAL A 41 -6.81 -4.94 -9.92
N ALA A 42 -6.98 -4.95 -11.24
CA ALA A 42 -7.50 -3.81 -11.97
C ALA A 42 -8.88 -3.38 -11.47
N GLY A 43 -9.10 -2.07 -11.41
CA GLY A 43 -10.35 -1.48 -10.92
C GLY A 43 -10.16 -0.13 -10.27
N LEU A 44 -11.28 0.43 -9.82
CA LEU A 44 -11.31 1.67 -9.04
C LEU A 44 -11.25 1.35 -7.55
N TYR A 45 -10.49 2.15 -6.82
CA TYR A 45 -10.22 2.01 -5.41
C TYR A 45 -10.38 3.36 -4.71
N GLU A 46 -11.05 3.36 -3.57
CA GLU A 46 -11.06 4.49 -2.64
C GLU A 46 -10.06 4.25 -1.52
N ILE A 47 -9.42 5.32 -1.04
CA ILE A 47 -8.54 5.23 0.12
C ILE A 47 -9.43 5.24 1.37
N GLN A 48 -9.40 4.16 2.15
CA GLN A 48 -10.15 4.05 3.41
C GLN A 48 -9.33 4.41 4.63
N THR A 49 -8.02 4.17 4.55
CA THR A 49 -7.09 4.43 5.64
C THR A 49 -5.84 5.06 5.07
N LEU A 50 -5.43 6.19 5.63
CA LEU A 50 -4.10 6.74 5.39
C LEU A 50 -3.60 7.39 6.67
N THR A 51 -2.69 6.72 7.36
CA THR A 51 -2.14 7.20 8.62
C THR A 51 -0.63 7.19 8.60
N PHE A 52 -0.03 8.14 9.30
CA PHE A 52 1.41 8.24 9.46
C PHE A 52 1.76 8.31 10.95
N ASP A 53 2.58 7.38 11.41
CA ASP A 53 3.11 7.34 12.77
C ASP A 53 4.62 7.66 12.75
N PRO A 54 5.06 8.81 13.29
CA PRO A 54 6.47 9.18 13.37
C PRO A 54 7.26 8.41 14.47
N GLN A 55 6.85 7.16 14.76
CA GLN A 55 7.52 6.18 15.63
C GLN A 55 8.00 6.75 16.98
N GLY A 56 7.09 7.42 17.68
CA GLY A 56 7.36 7.96 19.02
C GLY A 56 8.05 9.33 19.06
N SER A 57 8.32 9.94 17.90
CA SER A 57 8.74 11.35 17.85
C SER A 57 7.58 12.31 18.08
N ALA A 58 6.35 11.89 17.74
CA ALA A 58 5.13 12.68 17.85
C ALA A 58 3.89 11.74 17.75
N PRO A 59 2.66 12.21 18.03
CA PRO A 59 1.46 11.39 17.85
C PRO A 59 1.24 10.99 16.38
N ALA A 60 0.62 9.82 16.19
CA ALA A 60 0.17 9.35 14.88
C ALA A 60 -0.88 10.29 14.30
N ALA A 61 -0.77 10.56 13.00
CA ALA A 61 -1.62 11.48 12.28
C ALA A 61 -2.48 10.77 11.24
N ASP A 62 -3.75 11.16 11.17
CA ASP A 62 -4.70 10.69 10.16
C ASP A 62 -4.64 11.60 8.93
N VAL A 63 -3.87 11.14 7.94
CA VAL A 63 -3.57 11.86 6.69
C VAL A 63 -4.79 11.89 5.80
N LEU A 64 -5.61 10.84 5.79
CA LEU A 64 -6.83 10.82 5.00
C LEU A 64 -7.77 11.94 5.47
N SER A 65 -8.05 12.00 6.78
CA SER A 65 -8.90 13.04 7.35
C SER A 65 -8.38 14.46 7.06
N ALA A 66 -7.06 14.68 7.11
CA ALA A 66 -6.47 15.98 6.80
C ALA A 66 -6.60 16.36 5.32
N LEU A 67 -6.42 15.38 4.41
CA LEU A 67 -6.62 15.58 2.98
C LEU A 67 -8.10 15.86 2.65
N GLU A 68 -9.03 15.11 3.23
CA GLU A 68 -10.46 15.31 3.04
C GLU A 68 -10.94 16.66 3.60
N ALA A 69 -10.44 17.07 4.77
CA ALA A 69 -10.72 18.39 5.33
C ALA A 69 -10.20 19.53 4.44
N ALA A 70 -9.11 19.30 3.71
CA ALA A 70 -8.63 20.22 2.69
C ALA A 70 -9.48 20.16 1.40
N GLY A 71 -10.37 19.19 1.22
CA GLY A 71 -11.16 18.99 0.00
C GLY A 71 -10.51 18.07 -1.03
N THR A 72 -9.51 17.29 -0.61
CA THR A 72 -8.80 16.30 -1.42
C THR A 72 -9.29 14.89 -1.08
N SER A 73 -10.16 14.30 -1.92
CA SER A 73 -10.48 12.87 -1.87
C SER A 73 -9.81 12.15 -3.03
N PRO A 74 -8.74 11.37 -2.78
CA PRO A 74 -8.07 10.60 -3.82
C PRO A 74 -8.81 9.31 -4.18
N THR A 75 -8.89 9.02 -5.46
CA THR A 75 -9.37 7.75 -6.02
C THR A 75 -8.28 7.13 -6.88
N LEU A 76 -7.91 5.88 -6.59
CA LEU A 76 -6.92 5.13 -7.32
C LEU A 76 -7.60 4.27 -8.39
N ASN A 77 -7.10 4.33 -9.62
CA ASN A 77 -7.51 3.47 -10.72
C ASN A 77 -6.31 2.65 -11.18
N ILE A 78 -6.42 1.32 -11.09
CA ILE A 78 -5.38 0.40 -11.56
C ILE A 78 -5.83 -0.14 -12.91
N GLY A 79 -5.04 0.14 -13.95
CA GLY A 79 -5.28 -0.34 -15.30
C GLY A 79 -4.69 -1.74 -15.52
N ARG A 80 -5.33 -2.51 -16.41
CA ARG A 80 -4.86 -3.84 -16.82
C ARG A 80 -3.56 -3.81 -17.64
N THR A 81 -3.21 -2.65 -18.16
CA THR A 81 -2.06 -2.42 -19.05
C THR A 81 -0.76 -2.07 -18.34
N GLY A 82 -0.70 -2.21 -17.01
CA GLY A 82 0.52 -1.91 -16.24
C GLY A 82 0.68 -0.44 -15.87
N ASN A 83 -0.39 0.35 -15.92
CA ASN A 83 -0.40 1.74 -15.45
C ASN A 83 -1.46 1.94 -14.36
N PHE A 84 -1.25 2.93 -13.49
CA PHE A 84 -2.26 3.42 -12.56
C PHE A 84 -2.47 4.92 -12.71
N GLN A 85 -3.62 5.39 -12.25
CA GLN A 85 -3.96 6.81 -12.19
C GLN A 85 -4.59 7.11 -10.83
N LEU A 86 -4.08 8.12 -10.14
CA LEU A 86 -4.63 8.60 -8.90
C LEU A 86 -5.25 9.98 -9.15
N PHE A 87 -6.57 10.04 -9.06
CA PHE A 87 -7.35 11.25 -9.28
C PHE A 87 -7.67 11.90 -7.96
N PHE A 88 -7.54 13.22 -7.87
CA PHE A 88 -7.96 13.97 -6.70
C PHE A 88 -8.35 15.39 -7.10
N ARG A 89 -9.19 16.02 -6.29
CA ARG A 89 -9.49 17.44 -6.44
C ARG A 89 -8.40 18.26 -5.77
N ASP A 90 -7.76 19.17 -6.53
CA ASP A 90 -6.82 20.14 -5.98
C ASP A 90 -7.60 21.16 -5.14
N PRO A 91 -7.25 21.36 -3.86
CA PRO A 91 -7.98 22.24 -2.99
C PRO A 91 -7.73 23.73 -3.27
N VAL A 92 -6.65 24.06 -3.97
CA VAL A 92 -6.27 25.43 -4.32
C VAL A 92 -6.95 25.88 -5.60
N SER A 93 -6.89 25.06 -6.66
CA SER A 93 -7.49 25.41 -7.96
C SER A 93 -8.94 24.92 -8.12
N GLY A 94 -9.34 23.91 -7.35
CA GLY A 94 -10.63 23.24 -7.48
C GLY A 94 -10.71 22.25 -8.64
N ASP A 95 -9.64 22.12 -9.44
CA ASP A 95 -9.58 21.24 -10.60
C ASP A 95 -9.30 19.79 -10.19
N ILE A 96 -9.66 18.85 -11.07
CA ILE A 96 -9.25 17.46 -10.92
C ILE A 96 -7.82 17.34 -11.43
N ARG A 97 -6.93 16.86 -10.58
CA ARG A 97 -5.56 16.50 -10.92
C ARG A 97 -5.43 14.99 -10.96
N THR A 98 -4.55 14.54 -11.84
CA THR A 98 -4.21 13.14 -12.00
C THR A 98 -2.72 12.97 -11.75
N VAL A 99 -2.38 11.95 -10.99
CA VAL A 99 -1.03 11.44 -10.84
C VAL A 99 -0.97 10.09 -11.52
N ASP A 100 -0.12 9.97 -12.52
CA ASP A 100 0.08 8.74 -13.26
C ASP A 100 1.34 8.01 -12.78
N GLY A 101 1.35 6.70 -12.97
CA GLY A 101 2.52 5.88 -12.75
C GLY A 101 2.35 4.47 -13.29
N ASP A 102 3.35 3.64 -13.03
CA ASP A 102 3.39 2.25 -13.48
C ASP A 102 2.95 1.32 -12.35
N VAL A 103 2.34 0.19 -12.72
CA VAL A 103 1.98 -0.88 -11.78
C VAL A 103 2.57 -2.19 -12.24
N GLU A 104 3.23 -2.88 -11.31
CA GLU A 104 3.81 -4.20 -11.54
C GLU A 104 3.20 -5.21 -10.57
N GLY A 105 2.84 -6.40 -11.05
CA GLY A 105 2.42 -7.50 -10.19
C GLY A 105 3.59 -8.02 -9.36
N THR A 106 3.35 -8.30 -8.09
CA THR A 106 4.31 -8.92 -7.16
C THR A 106 3.76 -10.25 -6.63
N ALA A 107 4.54 -10.98 -5.83
CA ALA A 107 4.09 -12.25 -5.27
C ALA A 107 2.89 -12.11 -4.32
N GLU A 108 2.73 -10.95 -3.68
CA GLU A 108 1.73 -10.72 -2.62
C GLU A 108 0.66 -9.69 -3.04
N GLY A 109 0.79 -9.08 -4.22
CA GLY A 109 -0.12 -8.05 -4.70
C GLY A 109 0.48 -7.26 -5.85
N VAL A 110 0.57 -5.95 -5.73
CA VAL A 110 1.11 -5.06 -6.77
C VAL A 110 2.07 -4.04 -6.19
N GLU A 111 2.93 -3.47 -7.01
CA GLU A 111 3.74 -2.31 -6.65
C GLU A 111 3.36 -1.13 -7.53
N LEU A 112 3.00 0.00 -6.91
CA LEU A 112 2.76 1.25 -7.63
C LEU A 112 4.07 2.05 -7.67
N ALA A 113 4.56 2.33 -8.87
CA ALA A 113 5.72 3.17 -9.10
C ALA A 113 5.26 4.56 -9.61
N PHE A 114 5.34 5.55 -8.74
CA PHE A 114 5.03 6.93 -9.08
C PHE A 114 6.08 7.50 -10.04
N ALA A 115 5.61 8.22 -11.07
CA ALA A 115 6.48 8.85 -12.07
C ALA A 115 7.53 9.78 -11.41
N THR A 116 7.15 10.50 -10.35
CA THR A 116 8.07 11.34 -9.58
C THR A 116 7.89 11.18 -8.07
N ARG A 117 8.98 11.42 -7.31
CA ARG A 117 8.94 11.51 -5.84
C ARG A 117 7.99 12.61 -5.35
N ALA A 118 7.86 13.71 -6.11
CA ALA A 118 7.00 14.83 -5.74
C ALA A 118 5.52 14.44 -5.76
N ASP A 119 5.11 13.66 -6.77
CA ASP A 119 3.72 13.19 -6.89
C ASP A 119 3.36 12.22 -5.76
N ALA A 120 4.25 11.27 -5.43
CA ALA A 120 4.06 10.37 -4.30
C ALA A 120 3.96 11.14 -2.96
N ALA A 121 4.82 12.15 -2.78
CA ALA A 121 4.88 12.95 -1.56
C ALA A 121 3.62 13.79 -1.30
N LEU A 122 2.76 14.03 -2.32
CA LEU A 122 1.47 14.68 -2.12
C LEU A 122 0.61 13.94 -1.10
N PHE A 123 0.70 12.61 -1.09
CA PHE A 123 -0.04 11.70 -0.21
C PHE A 123 0.84 11.02 0.84
N LEU A 124 2.06 11.54 1.04
CA LEU A 124 3.08 10.97 1.92
C LEU A 124 3.54 9.56 1.52
N PHE A 125 3.22 9.11 0.31
CA PHE A 125 3.62 7.79 -0.17
C PHE A 125 5.12 7.75 -0.48
N PRO A 126 5.77 6.59 -0.30
CA PRO A 126 7.03 6.30 -0.97
C PRO A 126 6.85 6.31 -2.49
N GLN A 127 7.93 6.58 -3.24
CA GLN A 127 7.88 6.57 -4.71
C GLN A 127 7.53 5.19 -5.29
N ARG A 128 7.90 4.13 -4.58
CA ARG A 128 7.47 2.75 -4.86
C ARG A 128 6.64 2.28 -3.68
N LEU A 129 5.37 1.98 -3.93
CA LEU A 129 4.39 1.60 -2.92
C LEU A 129 3.97 0.15 -3.15
N PRO A 130 4.59 -0.82 -2.45
CA PRO A 130 4.16 -2.21 -2.52
C PRO A 130 2.84 -2.38 -1.76
N LEU A 131 1.81 -2.86 -2.45
CA LEU A 131 0.48 -3.10 -1.90
C LEU A 131 0.22 -4.60 -1.91
N ALA A 132 -0.05 -5.17 -0.73
CA ALA A 132 -0.58 -6.52 -0.62
C ALA A 132 -2.05 -6.52 -1.08
N PHE A 133 -2.43 -7.52 -1.89
CA PHE A 133 -3.80 -7.64 -2.42
C PHE A 133 -4.54 -8.76 -1.71
N ASP A 134 -5.68 -8.42 -1.09
CA ASP A 134 -6.65 -9.39 -0.61
C ASP A 134 -7.80 -9.49 -1.62
N GLY A 135 -7.83 -10.59 -2.37
CA GLY A 135 -8.85 -10.84 -3.38
C GLY A 135 -10.23 -11.18 -2.82
N GLU A 136 -10.33 -11.66 -1.57
CA GLU A 136 -11.62 -11.96 -0.94
C GLU A 136 -12.29 -10.66 -0.45
N ALA A 137 -11.49 -9.76 0.14
CA ALA A 137 -11.96 -8.46 0.60
C ALA A 137 -12.00 -7.38 -0.50
N GLY A 138 -11.30 -7.62 -1.62
CA GLY A 138 -11.10 -6.62 -2.67
C GLY A 138 -10.29 -5.41 -2.18
N THR A 139 -9.32 -5.64 -1.29
CA THR A 139 -8.55 -4.55 -0.67
C THR A 139 -7.08 -4.58 -1.09
N LEU A 140 -6.47 -3.40 -1.10
CA LEU A 140 -5.03 -3.22 -1.19
C LEU A 140 -4.52 -2.60 0.10
N PHE A 141 -3.43 -3.13 0.62
CA PHE A 141 -2.90 -2.67 1.91
C PHE A 141 -1.39 -2.50 1.86
N TYR A 142 -0.92 -1.41 2.45
CA TYR A 142 0.48 -1.17 2.73
C TYR A 142 0.64 -0.76 4.20
N SER A 143 1.66 -1.33 4.85
CA SER A 143 2.15 -0.82 6.11
C SER A 143 3.67 -1.00 6.13
N GLY A 144 4.39 0.11 6.16
CA GLY A 144 5.83 0.06 6.04
C GLY A 144 6.53 1.37 6.42
N PRO A 145 7.86 1.34 6.48
CA PRO A 145 8.64 2.53 6.78
C PRO A 145 8.49 3.57 5.67
N ALA A 146 8.28 4.82 6.06
CA ALA A 146 8.21 5.96 5.17
C ALA A 146 9.05 7.13 5.70
N GLU A 147 9.68 7.84 4.76
CA GLU A 147 10.44 9.06 5.03
C GLU A 147 9.67 10.24 4.45
N VAL A 148 9.04 11.02 5.34
CA VAL A 148 8.13 12.09 4.95
C VAL A 148 8.80 13.45 5.16
N ASN A 149 8.65 14.34 4.19
CA ASN A 149 9.16 15.70 4.34
C ASN A 149 8.44 16.44 5.48
N ARG A 150 9.23 17.03 6.38
CA ARG A 150 8.69 17.72 7.56
C ARG A 150 7.75 18.87 7.20
N ALA A 151 8.08 19.66 6.18
CA ALA A 151 7.25 20.79 5.78
C ALA A 151 5.87 20.32 5.29
N ARG A 152 5.78 19.16 4.63
CA ARG A 152 4.49 18.58 4.23
C ARG A 152 3.65 18.15 5.43
N LEU A 153 4.27 17.54 6.44
CA LEU A 153 3.58 17.18 7.69
C LEU A 153 3.05 18.42 8.42
N GLN A 154 3.85 19.48 8.53
CA GLN A 154 3.43 20.73 9.16
C GLN A 154 2.34 21.47 8.37
N LEU A 155 2.28 21.31 7.05
CA LEU A 155 1.20 21.85 6.23
C LEU A 155 -0.12 21.11 6.44
N LEU A 156 -0.08 19.77 6.56
CA LEU A 156 -1.27 18.95 6.77
C LEU A 156 -1.75 18.97 8.23
N PHE A 157 -0.83 19.06 9.18
CA PHE A 157 -1.11 19.02 10.61
C PHE A 157 -0.38 20.15 11.35
N PRO A 158 -0.72 21.42 11.08
CA PRO A 158 -0.05 22.55 11.72
C PRO A 158 -0.21 22.49 13.24
N GLU A 159 -1.39 22.21 13.75
CA GLU A 159 -1.65 22.12 15.20
C GLU A 159 -0.94 20.94 15.89
N LEU A 160 -0.61 19.88 15.14
CA LEU A 160 0.00 18.67 15.71
C LEU A 160 1.53 18.74 15.72
N TYR A 161 2.12 19.41 14.73
CA TYR A 161 3.56 19.37 14.46
C TYR A 161 4.23 20.75 14.38
N ALA A 162 3.52 21.85 14.66
CA ALA A 162 4.12 23.20 14.66
C ALA A 162 5.26 23.34 15.67
N ASP A 163 5.07 22.80 16.88
CA ASP A 163 6.03 22.92 17.98
C ASP A 163 6.93 21.68 18.16
N GLU A 164 6.70 20.63 17.37
CA GLU A 164 7.45 19.39 17.44
C GLU A 164 8.79 19.49 16.69
N GLN A 165 9.87 19.04 17.34
CA GLN A 165 11.20 18.96 16.71
C GLN A 165 11.32 17.66 15.89
N LEU A 166 10.61 17.61 14.77
CA LEU A 166 10.71 16.50 13.83
C LEU A 166 12.02 16.55 13.03
N PHE A 167 12.58 15.36 12.76
CA PHE A 167 13.67 15.18 11.79
C PHE A 167 13.22 15.55 10.37
N ASP A 168 14.15 15.85 9.46
CA ASP A 168 13.84 16.06 8.05
C ASP A 168 14.82 15.26 7.17
N PRO A 169 14.34 14.21 6.46
CA PRO A 169 12.97 13.70 6.47
C PRO A 169 12.58 13.08 7.81
N THR A 170 11.29 13.14 8.16
CA THR A 170 10.72 12.48 9.34
C THR A 170 10.57 10.99 9.05
N PRO A 171 11.31 10.09 9.75
CA PRO A 171 11.07 8.66 9.63
C PRO A 171 9.79 8.28 10.37
N GLY A 172 9.04 7.33 9.83
CA GLY A 172 7.84 6.80 10.47
C GLY A 172 7.32 5.55 9.79
N VAL A 173 6.14 5.11 10.22
CA VAL A 173 5.35 4.06 9.56
C VAL A 173 4.18 4.71 8.88
N LEU A 174 4.05 4.47 7.58
CA LEU A 174 2.86 4.83 6.83
C LEU A 174 1.99 3.57 6.68
N THR A 175 0.70 3.73 6.97
CA THR A 175 -0.31 2.70 6.73
C THR A 175 -1.31 3.25 5.72
N ALA A 176 -1.50 2.53 4.62
CA ALA A 176 -2.43 2.87 3.56
C ALA A 176 -3.33 1.67 3.26
N GLY A 177 -4.65 1.91 3.22
CA GLY A 177 -5.66 0.91 2.90
C GLY A 177 -6.56 1.43 1.80
N PHE A 178 -6.76 0.61 0.77
CA PHE A 178 -7.61 0.92 -0.36
C PHE A 178 -8.70 -0.13 -0.48
N GLN A 179 -9.93 0.30 -0.68
CA GLN A 179 -11.08 -0.57 -0.91
C GLN A 179 -11.49 -0.47 -2.38
N ARG A 180 -11.64 -1.61 -3.05
CA ARG A 180 -12.21 -1.62 -4.40
C ARG A 180 -13.64 -1.10 -4.34
N LEU A 181 -13.93 -0.12 -5.18
CA LEU A 181 -15.30 0.31 -5.46
C LEU A 181 -15.96 -0.79 -6.27
N GLU A 182 -17.11 -1.28 -5.80
CA GLU A 182 -17.91 -2.18 -6.63
C GLU A 182 -18.27 -1.43 -7.92
N GLU A 183 -17.85 -1.97 -9.08
CA GLU A 183 -18.42 -1.51 -10.33
C GLU A 183 -19.93 -1.75 -10.21
N ALA A 184 -20.70 -0.65 -10.22
CA ALA A 184 -22.14 -0.73 -10.26
C ALA A 184 -22.50 -1.65 -11.43
N SER A 185 -22.88 -2.87 -11.10
CA SER A 185 -23.26 -3.88 -12.08
C SER A 185 -24.52 -3.35 -12.74
N GLY A 186 -24.35 -2.67 -13.87
CA GLY A 186 -25.45 -2.26 -14.74
C GLY A 186 -26.17 -3.54 -15.16
N GLY A 187 -27.35 -3.75 -14.58
CA GLY A 187 -28.23 -4.88 -14.88
C GLY A 187 -28.82 -4.85 -16.28
#